data_AF-A0A7J9DG28-F1
#
_entry.id   AF-A0A7J9DG28-F1
#
_cell.length_a   1.000
_cell.length_b   1.000
_cell.length_c   1.000
_cell.angle_alpha   90.00
_cell.angle_beta   90.00
_cell.angle_gamma   90.00
#
_symmetry.space_group_name_H-M   'P 1'
#
loop_
_entity.id
_entity.type
_entity.pdbx_description
1 polymer ?
#
loop_
_entity_poly.entity_id
_entity_poly.type
_entity_poly.pdbx_seq_one_letter_code
_entity_poly.pdbx_strand_id
1 'polypeptide(L)'
;MESRWVVNGAVVATGVTVLVKKGRATIFQINNYDMPLVTAIHNIEITLGRGGQLARAAGAVVKLITKEGKSATLKLPSGEVRLISKNCSATVGQVGNVGVNQKSLGRAGSKCWLGKRPE
;
A
#
# COMPACT_ATOMS: atom_id res chain seq x y z
N MET A 1 -0.66 24.18 -13.11
CA MET A 1 -0.55 23.30 -11.91
C MET A 1 -1.07 21.94 -12.29
N GLU A 2 -0.20 20.93 -12.34
CA GLU A 2 -0.56 19.58 -12.78
C GLU A 2 -1.06 18.75 -11.58
N SER A 3 -2.35 18.43 -11.54
CA SER A 3 -2.95 17.59 -10.51
C SER A 3 -2.80 16.12 -10.90
N ARG A 4 -2.03 15.35 -10.11
CA ARG A 4 -1.89 13.89 -10.27
C ARG A 4 -2.64 13.17 -9.14
N TRP A 5 -3.47 12.20 -9.50
CA TRP A 5 -4.20 11.36 -8.54
C TRP A 5 -3.27 10.30 -7.95
N VAL A 6 -3.28 10.14 -6.62
CA VAL A 6 -2.52 9.12 -5.89
C VAL A 6 -3.47 8.35 -5.00
N VAL A 7 -3.20 7.05 -4.79
CA VAL A 7 -3.96 6.23 -3.84
C VAL A 7 -3.86 6.86 -2.45
N ASN A 8 -4.99 7.16 -1.83
CA ASN A 8 -5.02 7.72 -0.48
C ASN A 8 -4.61 6.65 0.54
N GLY A 9 -3.53 6.89 1.27
CA GLY A 9 -3.12 6.08 2.40
C GLY A 9 -3.88 6.43 3.69
N ALA A 10 -4.14 5.42 4.54
CA ALA A 10 -4.46 5.60 5.94
C ALA A 10 -3.20 5.97 6.71
N VAL A 11 -3.30 6.99 7.57
CA VAL A 11 -2.21 7.45 8.44
C VAL A 11 -1.96 6.39 9.51
N VAL A 12 -0.82 5.70 9.43
CA VAL A 12 -0.34 4.80 10.50
C VAL A 12 0.82 5.51 11.18
N ALA A 13 0.56 6.15 12.31
CA ALA A 13 1.59 6.79 13.14
C ALA A 13 2.21 5.75 14.07
N THR A 14 3.39 5.25 13.74
CA THR A 14 4.21 4.44 14.64
C THR A 14 5.50 5.17 14.96
N GLY A 15 5.58 5.76 16.16
CA GLY A 15 6.75 5.96 17.04
C GLY A 15 8.03 6.65 16.55
N VAL A 16 8.31 6.69 15.25
CA VAL A 16 9.48 7.34 14.64
C VAL A 16 8.91 8.38 13.70
N THR A 17 9.15 9.64 14.05
CA THR A 17 8.62 10.83 13.38
C THR A 17 9.17 10.95 11.96
N VAL A 18 8.68 10.13 11.04
CA VAL A 18 8.78 10.45 9.61
C VAL A 18 7.76 11.56 9.39
N LEU A 19 8.22 12.76 9.03
CA LEU A 19 7.42 13.93 8.68
C LEU A 19 6.56 13.64 7.43
N VAL A 20 5.56 12.77 7.57
CA VAL A 20 4.53 12.59 6.56
C VAL A 20 3.67 13.85 6.63
N LYS A 21 3.92 14.79 5.70
CA LYS A 21 3.03 15.94 5.51
C LYS A 21 1.60 15.43 5.37
N LYS A 22 0.77 15.76 6.36
CA LYS A 22 -0.66 15.42 6.46
C LYS A 22 -1.32 15.56 5.08
N GLY A 23 -1.79 14.45 4.51
CA GLY A 23 -2.52 14.43 3.23
C GLY A 23 -1.70 14.19 1.95
N ARG A 24 -0.37 13.96 2.02
CA ARG A 24 0.43 13.60 0.84
C ARG A 24 1.11 12.24 1.03
N ALA A 25 0.74 11.26 0.22
CA ALA A 25 1.45 9.99 0.12
C ALA A 25 2.87 10.25 -0.40
N THR A 26 3.86 10.18 0.48
CA THR A 26 5.28 10.29 0.10
C THR A 26 5.77 8.94 -0.38
N ILE A 27 6.14 8.89 -1.66
CA ILE A 27 6.73 7.72 -2.30
C ILE A 27 8.22 7.70 -1.92
N PHE A 28 8.66 6.59 -1.34
CA PHE A 28 10.04 6.37 -0.94
C PHE A 28 10.60 5.12 -1.61
N GLN A 29 11.91 5.06 -1.80
CA GLN A 29 12.57 3.82 -2.20
C GLN A 29 12.67 2.86 -1.00
N ILE A 30 12.54 1.55 -1.22
CA ILE A 30 12.61 0.54 -0.16
C ILE A 30 13.96 0.59 0.59
N ASN A 31 15.05 0.95 -0.08
CA ASN A 31 16.37 1.16 0.54
C ASN A 31 16.44 2.35 1.52
N ASN A 32 15.47 3.26 1.53
CA ASN A 32 15.59 4.51 2.26
C ASN A 32 15.73 4.28 3.77
N TYR A 33 16.59 5.08 4.42
CA TYR A 33 16.86 4.98 5.86
C TYR A 33 15.62 5.35 6.69
N ASP A 34 14.73 6.20 6.16
CA ASP A 34 13.46 6.56 6.82
C ASP A 34 12.44 5.41 6.89
N MET A 35 12.65 4.29 6.19
CA MET A 35 11.80 3.10 6.31
C MET A 35 12.45 2.05 7.21
N PRO A 36 12.07 1.96 8.51
CA PRO A 36 12.61 0.93 9.39
C PRO A 36 12.18 -0.48 8.96
N LEU A 37 12.86 -1.49 9.49
CA LEU A 37 12.41 -2.88 9.40
C LEU A 37 11.04 -3.01 10.09
N VAL A 38 10.21 -3.94 9.61
CA VAL A 38 8.84 -4.17 10.14
C VAL A 38 7.88 -2.99 9.90
N THR A 39 8.16 -2.15 8.91
CA THR A 39 7.25 -1.05 8.52
C THR A 39 6.04 -1.58 7.73
N ALA A 40 4.88 -0.95 7.96
CA ALA A 40 3.68 -1.11 7.15
C ALA A 40 3.81 -0.28 5.85
N ILE A 41 3.70 -0.95 4.70
CA ILE A 41 3.93 -0.36 3.38
C ILE A 41 2.76 -0.73 2.45
N HIS A 42 2.44 0.14 1.49
CA HIS A 42 1.50 -0.13 0.41
C HIS A 42 2.00 0.45 -0.92
N ASN A 43 1.26 0.19 -2.01
CA ASN A 43 1.57 0.69 -3.35
C ASN A 43 3.02 0.38 -3.79
N ILE A 44 3.39 -0.90 -3.72
CA ILE A 44 4.78 -1.37 -3.95
C ILE A 44 5.00 -1.67 -5.43
N GLU A 45 6.15 -1.24 -5.92
CA GLU A 45 6.65 -1.51 -7.26
C GLU A 45 7.33 -2.89 -7.35
N ILE A 46 6.94 -3.71 -8.33
CA ILE A 46 7.55 -5.03 -8.57
C ILE A 46 8.84 -4.90 -9.36
N THR A 47 8.78 -4.10 -10.43
CA THR A 47 9.88 -3.84 -11.35
C THR A 47 10.16 -2.35 -11.34
N LEU A 48 11.43 -1.99 -11.14
CA LEU A 48 11.88 -0.60 -11.14
C LEU A 48 11.37 0.16 -12.37
N GLY A 49 10.75 1.32 -12.15
CA GLY A 49 10.20 2.20 -13.18
C GLY A 49 8.78 1.85 -13.66
N ARG A 50 8.17 0.75 -13.20
CA ARG A 50 6.79 0.37 -13.61
C ARG A 50 5.71 0.88 -12.64
N GLY A 51 6.09 1.59 -11.59
CA GLY A 51 5.18 2.14 -10.60
C GLY A 51 4.59 1.09 -9.67
N GLY A 52 3.80 1.55 -8.69
CA GLY A 52 3.19 0.69 -7.68
C GLY A 52 2.13 -0.24 -8.27
N GLN A 53 2.34 -1.54 -8.10
CA GLN A 53 1.45 -2.60 -8.62
C GLN A 53 0.83 -3.41 -7.48
N LEU A 54 1.58 -3.66 -6.41
CA LEU A 54 1.16 -4.46 -5.27
C LEU A 54 0.52 -3.60 -4.18
N ALA A 55 -0.38 -4.24 -3.42
CA ALA A 55 -1.04 -3.66 -2.25
C ALA A 55 -1.70 -2.30 -2.52
N ARG A 56 -2.56 -2.26 -3.56
CA ARG A 56 -3.36 -1.09 -3.94
C ARG A 56 -4.83 -1.15 -3.49
N ALA A 57 -5.29 -2.32 -3.07
CA ALA A 57 -6.66 -2.51 -2.62
C ALA A 57 -6.93 -1.75 -1.31
N ALA A 58 -8.19 -1.36 -1.08
CA ALA A 58 -8.59 -0.70 0.15
C ALA A 58 -8.21 -1.52 1.39
N GLY A 59 -7.60 -0.86 2.38
CA GLY A 59 -7.07 -1.51 3.57
C GLY A 59 -5.86 -2.43 3.37
N ALA A 60 -5.30 -2.55 2.16
CA ALA A 60 -4.12 -3.39 1.94
C ALA A 60 -2.90 -2.86 2.69
N VAL A 61 -2.15 -3.78 3.29
CA VAL A 61 -0.89 -3.52 3.99
C VAL A 61 0.08 -4.66 3.71
N VAL A 62 1.34 -4.30 3.50
CA VAL A 62 2.47 -5.21 3.35
C VAL A 62 3.45 -4.92 4.46
N LYS A 63 4.01 -5.97 5.06
CA LYS A 63 5.05 -5.82 6.08
C LYS A 63 6.43 -6.03 5.44
N LEU A 64 7.32 -5.08 5.65
CA LEU A 64 8.72 -5.22 5.30
C LEU A 64 9.42 -6.09 6.37
N ILE A 65 9.91 -7.27 6.00
CA ILE A 65 10.56 -8.18 6.97
C ILE A 65 12.05 -7.83 7.08
N THR A 66 12.78 -7.97 5.97
CA THR A 66 14.23 -7.76 5.93
C THR A 66 14.64 -6.95 4.71
N LYS A 67 15.75 -6.22 4.83
CA LYS A 67 16.42 -5.53 3.73
C LYS A 67 17.83 -6.10 3.57
N GLU A 68 17.99 -7.17 2.79
CA GLU A 68 19.27 -7.87 2.68
C GLU A 68 19.92 -7.75 1.28
N GLY A 69 21.21 -7.42 1.23
CA GLY A 69 21.94 -7.30 -0.04
C GLY A 69 21.28 -6.32 -1.03
N LYS A 70 20.89 -6.81 -2.22
CA LYS A 70 20.24 -6.02 -3.29
C LYS A 70 18.71 -6.05 -3.25
N SER A 71 18.13 -6.84 -2.35
CA SER A 71 16.69 -7.13 -2.32
C SER A 71 16.07 -6.93 -0.93
N ALA A 72 14.76 -6.79 -0.88
CA ALA A 72 13.97 -6.69 0.33
C ALA A 72 12.92 -7.80 0.33
N THR A 73 12.74 -8.40 1.49
CA THR A 73 11.77 -9.46 1.73
C THR A 73 10.50 -8.84 2.27
N LEU A 74 9.41 -8.97 1.53
CA LEU A 74 8.10 -8.43 1.86
C LEU A 74 7.11 -9.55 2.15
N LYS A 75 6.27 -9.36 3.17
CA LYS A 75 5.11 -10.22 3.44
C LYS A 75 3.85 -9.58 2.90
N LEU A 76 3.28 -10.19 1.87
CA LEU A 76 2.08 -9.76 1.19
C LEU A 76 0.83 -9.96 2.08
N PRO A 77 -0.28 -9.23 1.82
CA PRO A 77 -1.54 -9.44 2.53
C PRO A 77 -2.14 -10.84 2.29
N SER A 78 -1.75 -11.52 1.22
CA SER A 78 -2.09 -12.93 0.95
C SER A 78 -1.37 -13.91 1.89
N GLY A 79 -0.37 -13.46 2.66
CA GLY A 79 0.50 -14.31 3.45
C GLY A 79 1.76 -14.78 2.72
N GLU A 80 1.81 -14.62 1.39
CA GLU A 80 2.98 -14.93 0.58
C GLU A 80 4.17 -14.02 0.93
N VAL A 81 5.36 -14.61 0.93
CA VAL A 81 6.62 -13.87 1.11
C VAL A 81 7.28 -13.71 -0.26
N ARG A 82 7.61 -12.47 -0.62
CA ARG A 82 8.15 -12.14 -1.93
C ARG A 82 9.41 -11.28 -1.81
N LEU A 83 10.37 -11.55 -2.69
CA LEU A 83 11.62 -10.80 -2.81
C LEU A 83 11.48 -9.73 -3.89
N ILE A 84 11.79 -8.47 -3.56
CA ILE A 84 11.70 -7.32 -4.46
C ILE A 84 13.01 -6.52 -4.38
N SER A 85 13.43 -5.86 -5.45
CA SER A 85 14.64 -5.01 -5.42
C SER A 85 14.48 -3.86 -4.42
N LYS A 86 15.54 -3.54 -3.68
CA LYS A 86 15.51 -2.40 -2.73
C LYS A 86 15.33 -1.05 -3.41
N ASN A 87 15.62 -0.96 -4.71
CA ASN A 87 15.50 0.28 -5.47
C ASN A 87 14.04 0.59 -5.87
N CYS A 88 13.14 -0.40 -5.75
CA CYS A 88 11.73 -0.20 -6.05
C CYS A 88 11.10 0.82 -5.10
N SER A 89 10.13 1.56 -5.62
CA SER A 89 9.38 2.56 -4.88
C SER A 89 8.22 1.93 -4.11
N ALA A 90 7.94 2.46 -2.92
CA ALA A 90 6.82 2.08 -2.08
C ALA A 90 6.35 3.25 -1.22
N THR A 91 5.12 3.18 -0.72
CA THR A 91 4.54 4.23 0.14
C THR A 91 4.38 3.70 1.55
N VAL A 92 4.82 4.48 2.54
CA VAL A 92 4.67 4.11 3.96
C VAL A 92 3.21 4.26 4.38
N GLY A 93 2.71 3.32 5.18
CA GLY A 93 1.35 3.28 5.69
C GLY A 93 0.49 2.19 5.05
N GLN A 94 -0.80 2.23 5.34
CA GLN A 94 -1.82 1.32 4.81
C GLN A 94 -2.65 2.04 3.74
N VAL A 95 -3.31 1.32 2.83
CA VAL A 95 -4.30 1.96 1.93
C VAL A 95 -5.53 2.39 2.74
N GLY A 96 -6.08 3.57 2.45
CA GLY A 96 -7.30 4.08 3.06
C GLY A 96 -8.53 3.15 2.88
N ASN A 97 -9.65 3.52 3.49
CA ASN A 97 -10.92 2.78 3.43
C ASN A 97 -10.81 1.35 4.00
N VAL A 98 -10.17 1.19 5.16
CA VAL A 98 -9.96 -0.10 5.86
C VAL A 98 -11.29 -0.84 6.14
N GLY A 99 -12.36 -0.10 6.45
CA GLY A 99 -13.69 -0.65 6.72
C GLY A 99 -14.50 -1.05 5.48
N VAL A 100 -13.91 -1.09 4.28
CA VAL A 100 -14.65 -1.45 3.06
C VAL A 100 -15.33 -2.82 3.17
N ASN A 101 -14.71 -3.76 3.88
CA ASN A 101 -15.21 -5.12 4.02
C ASN A 101 -16.40 -5.23 4.99
N GLN A 102 -16.60 -4.22 5.84
CA GLN A 102 -17.71 -4.17 6.79
C GLN A 102 -18.98 -3.54 6.19
N LYS A 103 -18.90 -2.98 4.98
CA LYS A 103 -20.06 -2.35 4.33
C LYS A 103 -21.01 -3.41 3.79
N SER A 104 -22.22 -3.48 4.34
CA SER A 104 -23.30 -4.29 3.79
C SER A 104 -24.01 -3.57 2.66
N LEU A 105 -24.27 -4.29 1.56
CA LEU A 105 -25.14 -3.81 0.49
C LEU A 105 -26.59 -4.06 0.91
N GLY A 106 -27.19 -3.07 1.58
CA GLY A 106 -28.52 -3.19 2.21
C GLY A 106 -29.71 -3.40 1.27
N ARG A 107 -29.51 -3.42 -0.05
CA ARG A 107 -30.55 -3.70 -1.06
C ARG A 107 -30.00 -4.60 -2.16
N ALA A 108 -30.82 -5.53 -2.65
CA ALA A 108 -30.45 -6.45 -3.73
C ALA A 108 -29.96 -5.72 -5.00
N GLY A 109 -30.62 -4.62 -5.37
CA GLY A 109 -30.25 -3.80 -6.54
C GLY A 109 -28.92 -3.03 -6.41
N SER A 110 -28.37 -2.86 -5.21
CA SER A 110 -27.11 -2.13 -5.02
C SER A 110 -25.91 -2.86 -5.64
N LYS A 111 -25.99 -4.19 -5.84
CA LYS A 111 -24.98 -4.94 -6.57
C LYS A 111 -24.93 -4.56 -8.06
N CYS A 112 -26.08 -4.26 -8.67
CA CYS A 112 -26.17 -3.83 -10.06
C CYS A 112 -25.53 -2.44 -10.27
N TRP A 113 -25.65 -1.53 -9.30
CA TRP A 113 -24.97 -0.23 -9.35
C TRP A 113 -23.42 -0.35 -9.33
N LEU A 114 -22.90 -1.45 -8.80
CA LEU A 114 -21.47 -1.79 -8.82
C LEU A 114 -21.05 -2.55 -10.09
N GLY A 115 -21.94 -2.69 -11.08
CA GLY A 115 -21.68 -3.41 -12.33
C GLY A 115 -21.64 -4.93 -12.18
N LYS A 116 -22.08 -5.48 -11.04
CA LYS A 116 -22.18 -6.94 -10.84
C LYS A 116 -23.55 -7.43 -11.27
N ARG A 117 -23.57 -8.37 -12.22
CA ARG A 117 -24.79 -9.07 -12.63
C ARG A 117 -25.20 -10.06 -11.52
N PRO A 118 -26.50 -10.22 -11.21
CA PRO A 118 -26.96 -11.32 -10.38
C PRO A 118 -26.58 -12.67 -11.01
N GLU A 119 -26.17 -13.61 -10.17
CA GLU A 119 -25.96 -15.02 -10.53
C GLU A 119 -27.29 -15.76 -10.56
#